data_AF-A0A5B0WZN8-F1
#
_entry.id   AF-A0A5B0WZN8-F1
#
_cell.length_a   1.000
_cell.length_b   1.000
_cell.length_c   1.000
_cell.angle_alpha   90.00
_cell.angle_beta   90.00
_cell.angle_gamma   90.00
#
_symmetry.space_group_name_H-M   'P 1'
#
loop_
_entity.id
_entity.type
_entity.pdbx_description
1 polymer ?
#
loop_
_entity_poly.entity_id
_entity_poly.type
_entity_poly.pdbx_seq_one_letter_code
_entity_poly.pdbx_strand_id
1 'polypeptide(L)'
;MQTPCFHLTQHLSRLASLLALAISPLLAHAAEPALDLAATGWELVAVQSMDDSRFAPAANDKGRYKMVFNDDGSVAVEAGCNRATTSLQPLLPPRLRFTEIAGTRAKCPPPSVSERFLQQLSWVRSYVTRDGHLYLATAADASILEFRPLTGEGVSARIAGLSIASDNVDTVRATVLAQAMNIFAREQGIDASDAEVEALLEIMEREQRAALGDDYTDGSELSPRERGELAAMRYGMANALIRNWKINAALHAKYGGRLIYQQFGPEPVDAYVALLREQENKGALQLLDEGLVAPFWSYFADENRHDVMPPGGEDERNAFSSPPWQAQAQ
;
A
#
# COMPACT_ATOMS: atom_id res chain seq x y z
N MET A 1 -17.30 32.13 35.95
CA MET A 1 -16.00 31.81 35.34
C MET A 1 -15.73 30.34 35.60
N GLN A 2 -16.11 29.50 34.63
CA GLN A 2 -15.93 28.05 34.66
C GLN A 2 -15.09 27.65 33.44
N THR A 3 -14.24 26.67 33.70
CA THR A 3 -13.04 26.25 32.98
C THR A 3 -13.35 25.57 31.64
N PRO A 4 -12.64 25.87 30.53
CA PRO A 4 -12.89 25.28 29.21
C PRO A 4 -12.13 23.96 28.94
N CYS A 5 -11.59 23.30 29.97
CA CYS A 5 -10.71 22.13 29.79
C CYS A 5 -11.42 20.76 29.68
N PHE A 6 -12.73 20.69 29.91
CA PHE A 6 -13.45 19.40 29.96
C PHE A 6 -13.94 18.89 28.60
N HIS A 7 -13.95 19.73 27.56
CA HIS A 7 -14.47 19.34 26.24
C HIS A 7 -13.42 18.65 25.35
N LEU A 8 -12.12 18.97 25.48
CA LEU A 8 -11.08 18.40 24.60
C LEU A 8 -10.78 16.91 24.90
N THR A 9 -10.89 16.50 26.16
CA THR A 9 -10.64 15.12 26.61
C THR A 9 -11.80 14.18 26.34
N GLN A 10 -13.03 14.69 26.13
CA GLN A 10 -14.18 13.87 25.73
C GLN A 10 -14.28 13.62 24.22
N HIS A 11 -13.66 14.46 23.38
CA HIS A 11 -13.64 14.25 21.93
C HIS A 11 -12.61 13.17 21.50
N LEU A 12 -11.48 13.08 22.18
CA LEU A 12 -10.44 12.07 21.88
C LEU A 12 -10.81 10.65 22.36
N SER A 13 -11.64 10.53 23.39
CA SER A 13 -12.13 9.23 23.89
C SER A 13 -13.28 8.65 23.08
N ARG A 14 -14.05 9.46 22.34
CA ARG A 14 -15.19 9.00 21.52
C ARG A 14 -14.82 8.59 20.09
N LEU A 15 -13.78 9.20 19.50
CA LEU A 15 -13.19 8.74 18.24
C LEU A 15 -12.53 7.35 18.39
N ALA A 16 -12.04 7.02 19.58
CA ALA A 16 -11.55 5.68 19.88
C ALA A 16 -12.69 4.64 19.87
N SER A 17 -13.90 4.98 20.35
CA SER A 17 -15.06 4.06 20.38
C SER A 17 -15.64 3.74 19.00
N LEU A 18 -15.51 4.63 18.01
CA LEU A 18 -15.84 4.35 16.60
C LEU A 18 -14.94 3.27 15.96
N LEU A 19 -13.77 3.01 16.56
CA LEU A 19 -12.74 2.09 16.07
C LEU A 19 -12.32 1.00 17.07
N ALA A 20 -12.86 1.00 18.29
CA ALA A 20 -12.41 0.13 19.36
C ALA A 20 -13.53 -0.79 19.85
N LEU A 21 -13.58 -2.00 19.30
CA LEU A 21 -13.43 -3.17 20.15
C LEU A 21 -12.61 -4.25 19.41
N ALA A 22 -11.49 -4.63 20.03
CA ALA A 22 -10.53 -5.67 19.66
C ALA A 22 -9.65 -5.44 18.40
N ILE A 23 -8.94 -4.30 18.34
CA ILE A 23 -7.56 -4.37 17.82
C ILE A 23 -6.77 -5.22 18.82
N SER A 24 -6.80 -6.55 18.65
CA SER A 24 -5.63 -7.35 18.99
C SER A 24 -4.41 -6.62 18.43
N PRO A 25 -3.21 -6.68 19.02
CA PRO A 25 -2.00 -6.17 18.36
C PRO A 25 -1.79 -6.74 16.94
N LEU A 26 -2.58 -7.76 16.55
CA LEU A 26 -2.76 -8.28 15.20
C LEU A 26 -3.54 -7.40 14.18
N LEU A 27 -4.38 -6.45 14.59
CA LEU A 27 -5.08 -5.54 13.65
C LEU A 27 -4.21 -4.33 13.26
N ALA A 28 -3.04 -4.13 13.89
CA ALA A 28 -2.08 -3.11 13.45
C ALA A 28 -1.43 -3.44 12.09
N HIS A 29 -1.68 -4.62 11.53
CA HIS A 29 -1.22 -5.03 10.21
C HIS A 29 -2.36 -5.24 9.20
N ALA A 30 -3.60 -5.04 9.64
CA ALA A 30 -4.78 -5.18 8.83
C ALA A 30 -5.22 -3.80 8.34
N ALA A 31 -4.93 -3.52 7.08
CA ALA A 31 -5.40 -2.32 6.39
C ALA A 31 -4.90 -0.99 6.98
N GLU A 32 -3.61 -0.89 7.29
CA GLU A 32 -2.98 0.36 6.86
C GLU A 32 -3.11 0.37 5.33
N PRO A 33 -3.54 1.46 4.68
CA PRO A 33 -3.16 1.64 3.30
C PRO A 33 -1.65 1.68 3.36
N ALA A 34 -1.02 0.50 3.18
CA ALA A 34 0.33 0.41 2.69
C ALA A 34 0.29 1.38 1.54
N LEU A 35 0.92 2.54 1.73
CA LEU A 35 1.00 3.53 0.69
C LEU A 35 1.46 2.70 -0.51
N ASP A 36 0.76 2.74 -1.62
CA ASP A 36 1.13 1.94 -2.80
C ASP A 36 2.57 2.26 -3.28
N LEU A 37 3.20 3.27 -2.68
CA LEU A 37 4.60 3.64 -2.82
C LEU A 37 5.53 3.07 -1.74
N ALA A 38 5.07 2.42 -0.66
CA ALA A 38 5.95 1.88 0.38
C ALA A 38 6.92 0.85 -0.21
N ALA A 39 8.17 0.89 0.25
CA ALA A 39 9.27 0.10 -0.26
C ALA A 39 9.55 0.28 -1.77
N THR A 40 9.18 1.43 -2.37
CA THR A 40 9.42 1.70 -3.80
C THR A 40 10.48 2.77 -4.03
N GLY A 41 11.23 2.62 -5.12
CA GLY A 41 12.26 3.57 -5.55
C GLY A 41 11.89 4.29 -6.84
N TRP A 42 12.12 5.60 -6.86
CA TRP A 42 11.79 6.50 -7.98
C TRP A 42 12.95 7.44 -8.32
N GLU A 43 13.16 7.72 -9.60
CA GLU A 43 14.15 8.67 -10.11
C GLU A 43 13.44 9.85 -10.78
N LEU A 44 13.81 11.08 -10.44
CA LEU A 44 13.23 12.30 -10.97
C LEU A 44 13.51 12.39 -12.48
N VAL A 45 12.43 12.53 -13.25
CA VAL A 45 12.48 12.81 -14.69
C VAL A 45 12.50 14.32 -14.92
N ALA A 46 11.55 15.04 -14.32
CA ALA A 46 11.48 16.49 -14.39
C ALA A 46 10.52 17.10 -13.36
N VAL A 47 10.70 18.41 -13.15
CA VAL A 47 9.71 19.30 -12.55
C VAL A 47 9.12 20.15 -13.67
N GLN A 48 7.82 20.04 -13.92
CA GLN A 48 7.08 20.92 -14.82
C GLN A 48 6.28 21.92 -14.00
N SER A 49 6.45 23.21 -14.28
CA SER A 49 5.68 24.29 -13.67
C SER A 49 4.46 24.67 -14.53
N MET A 50 3.53 25.41 -13.94
CA MET A 50 2.29 25.83 -14.60
C MET A 50 2.50 26.71 -15.85
N ASP A 51 3.64 27.39 -15.96
CA ASP A 51 4.04 28.19 -17.13
C ASP A 51 4.70 27.34 -18.25
N ASP A 52 4.52 26.02 -18.21
CA ASP A 52 5.14 25.03 -19.09
C ASP A 52 6.67 24.97 -19.04
N SER A 53 7.31 25.69 -18.12
CA SER A 53 8.74 25.55 -17.91
C SER A 53 9.07 24.18 -17.33
N ARG A 54 10.09 23.52 -17.90
CA ARG A 54 10.49 22.16 -17.55
C ARG A 54 11.93 22.12 -17.10
N PHE A 55 12.15 21.58 -15.91
CA PHE A 55 13.47 21.47 -15.29
C PHE A 55 13.80 20.00 -15.06
N ALA A 56 14.83 19.50 -15.74
CA ALA A 56 15.28 18.12 -15.64
C ALA A 56 16.74 18.06 -15.14
N PRO A 57 17.12 17.00 -14.42
CA PRO A 57 18.51 16.70 -14.16
C PRO A 57 19.34 16.67 -15.45
N ALA A 58 20.58 17.17 -15.39
CA ALA A 58 21.50 17.06 -16.51
C ALA A 58 21.81 15.60 -16.83
N ALA A 59 22.18 15.28 -18.09
CA ALA A 59 22.40 13.90 -18.51
C ALA A 59 23.54 13.19 -17.75
N ASN A 60 24.51 13.95 -17.24
CA ASN A 60 25.61 13.48 -16.39
C ASN A 60 25.22 13.34 -14.91
N ASP A 61 24.01 13.73 -14.53
CA ASP A 61 23.47 13.62 -13.18
C ASP A 61 22.47 12.44 -13.03
N LYS A 62 22.35 11.57 -14.03
CA LYS A 62 21.48 10.39 -13.97
C LYS A 62 21.76 9.59 -12.70
N GLY A 63 20.69 9.18 -12.01
CA GLY A 63 20.75 8.46 -10.74
C GLY A 63 20.97 9.33 -9.49
N ARG A 64 21.27 10.64 -9.62
CA ARG A 64 21.52 11.55 -8.48
C ARG A 64 20.30 12.31 -7.99
N TYR A 65 19.13 12.08 -8.59
CA TYR A 65 17.87 12.70 -8.19
C TYR A 65 16.85 11.59 -8.01
N LYS A 66 16.66 11.11 -6.77
CA LYS A 66 15.83 9.95 -6.47
C LYS A 66 15.11 10.05 -5.14
N MET A 67 14.04 9.30 -5.02
CA MET A 67 13.25 9.11 -3.79
C MET A 67 13.10 7.62 -3.53
N VAL A 68 13.34 7.21 -2.29
CA VAL A 68 13.03 5.87 -1.81
C VAL A 68 12.02 6.02 -0.68
N PHE A 69 10.84 5.48 -0.89
CA PHE A 69 9.80 5.38 0.13
C PHE A 69 10.09 4.11 0.92
N ASN A 70 10.47 4.25 2.18
CA ASN A 70 10.78 3.12 3.04
C ASN A 70 9.50 2.47 3.57
N ASP A 71 9.64 1.30 4.17
CA ASP A 71 8.56 0.55 4.80
C ASP A 71 8.03 1.22 6.08
N ASP A 72 8.86 1.98 6.79
CA ASP A 72 8.49 2.75 7.98
C ASP A 72 7.76 4.09 7.71
N GLY A 73 7.44 4.37 6.45
CA GLY A 73 6.80 5.62 6.03
C GLY A 73 7.76 6.83 5.96
N SER A 74 9.05 6.65 6.24
CA SER A 74 10.08 7.62 5.91
C SER A 74 10.40 7.60 4.41
N VAL A 75 10.95 8.71 3.92
CA VAL A 75 11.31 8.89 2.52
C VAL A 75 12.71 9.47 2.45
N ALA A 76 13.63 8.69 1.90
CA ALA A 76 14.98 9.13 1.62
C ALA A 76 15.02 9.85 0.26
N VAL A 77 15.63 11.03 0.21
CA VAL A 77 15.72 11.86 -0.98
C VAL A 77 17.18 12.17 -1.29
N GLU A 78 17.61 11.88 -2.51
CA GLU A 78 18.87 12.38 -3.07
C GLU A 78 18.53 13.44 -4.11
N ALA A 79 19.12 14.63 -3.98
CA ALA A 79 18.89 15.79 -4.84
C ALA A 79 20.22 16.38 -5.28
N GLY A 80 20.89 15.72 -6.23
CA GLY A 80 22.22 16.07 -6.70
C GLY A 80 23.27 15.90 -5.61
N CYS A 81 23.83 17.01 -5.15
CA CYS A 81 24.80 17.03 -4.06
C CYS A 81 24.16 17.00 -2.65
N ASN A 82 22.83 17.14 -2.57
CA ASN A 82 22.11 17.17 -1.30
C ASN A 82 21.45 15.82 -1.00
N ARG A 83 21.35 15.49 0.29
CA ARG A 83 20.57 14.38 0.81
C ARG A 83 19.57 14.91 1.83
N ALA A 84 18.35 14.40 1.79
CA ALA A 84 17.29 14.76 2.73
C ALA A 84 16.49 13.53 3.14
N THR A 85 15.83 13.63 4.28
CA THR A 85 14.87 12.66 4.80
C THR A 85 13.59 13.40 5.16
N THR A 86 12.46 12.78 4.86
CA THR A 86 11.13 13.24 5.28
C THR A 86 10.24 12.04 5.63
N SER A 87 9.00 12.26 6.03
CA SER A 87 8.02 11.20 6.28
C SER A 87 6.67 11.55 5.66
N LEU A 88 5.85 10.54 5.45
CA LEU A 88 4.49 10.71 4.95
C LEU A 88 3.51 10.94 6.10
N GLN A 89 2.57 11.86 5.89
CA GLN A 89 1.39 11.96 6.74
C GLN A 89 0.43 10.80 6.43
N PRO A 90 -0.18 10.16 7.44
CA PRO A 90 -1.19 9.13 7.22
C PRO A 90 -2.44 9.76 6.58
N LEU A 91 -2.53 9.62 5.26
CA LEU A 91 -3.62 10.11 4.43
C LEU A 91 -4.06 8.98 3.50
N LEU A 92 -5.36 8.92 3.23
CA LEU A 92 -5.87 7.98 2.24
C LEU A 92 -5.39 8.36 0.82
N PRO A 93 -4.93 7.38 0.01
CA PRO A 93 -4.68 7.59 -1.41
C PRO A 93 -5.87 8.24 -2.14
N PRO A 94 -5.62 9.02 -3.22
CA PRO A 94 -4.32 9.37 -3.78
C PRO A 94 -3.71 10.63 -3.13
N ARG A 95 -4.09 10.96 -1.89
CA ARG A 95 -3.52 12.10 -1.17
C ARG A 95 -2.23 11.68 -0.48
N LEU A 96 -1.22 12.54 -0.58
CA LEU A 96 -0.01 12.41 0.25
C LEU A 96 0.50 13.79 0.62
N ARG A 97 1.19 13.85 1.76
CA ARG A 97 1.90 15.04 2.22
C ARG A 97 3.19 14.61 2.88
N PHE A 98 4.27 15.27 2.52
CA PHE A 98 5.53 15.16 3.22
C PHE A 98 5.50 16.06 4.47
N THR A 99 6.05 15.55 5.56
CA THR A 99 6.19 16.29 6.82
C THR A 99 7.49 17.08 6.83
N GLU A 100 8.18 17.16 7.97
CA GLU A 100 9.46 17.88 8.07
C GLU A 100 10.46 17.29 7.06
N ILE A 101 11.15 18.18 6.33
CA ILE A 101 12.21 17.81 5.39
C ILE A 101 13.54 18.23 6.01
N ALA A 102 14.28 17.26 6.52
CA ALA A 102 15.59 17.48 7.12
C ALA A 102 16.68 17.06 6.13
N GLY A 103 17.69 17.89 5.89
CA GLY A 103 18.73 17.56 4.92
C GLY A 103 19.89 18.53 4.87
N THR A 104 20.86 18.19 4.03
CA THR A 104 22.02 19.04 3.76
C THR A 104 21.63 20.31 2.99
N ARG A 105 22.44 21.36 3.09
CA ARG A 105 22.24 22.64 2.39
C ARG A 105 23.46 23.03 1.55
N ALA A 106 23.98 22.06 0.79
CA ALA A 106 25.08 22.29 -0.13
C ALA A 106 24.59 23.05 -1.37
N LYS A 107 25.42 23.97 -1.88
CA LYS A 107 25.20 24.62 -3.17
C LYS A 107 25.65 23.70 -4.28
N CYS A 108 24.72 23.04 -4.95
CA CYS A 108 25.07 22.15 -6.05
C CYS A 108 25.58 22.96 -7.26
N PRO A 109 26.64 22.50 -7.95
CA PRO A 109 27.15 23.18 -9.14
C PRO A 109 26.08 23.34 -10.22
N PRO A 110 25.97 24.51 -10.88
CA PRO A 110 25.10 24.68 -12.03
C PRO A 110 25.55 23.81 -13.23
N PRO A 111 24.61 23.32 -14.06
CA PRO A 111 23.16 23.41 -13.93
C PRO A 111 22.61 22.33 -12.98
N SER A 112 21.98 22.72 -11.87
CA SER A 112 21.36 21.79 -10.92
C SER A 112 19.88 22.12 -10.71
N VAL A 113 19.07 21.08 -10.54
CA VAL A 113 17.65 21.19 -10.17
C VAL A 113 17.40 20.89 -8.69
N SER A 114 18.46 20.77 -7.87
CA SER A 114 18.40 20.35 -6.46
C SER A 114 17.49 21.22 -5.61
N GLU A 115 17.70 22.54 -5.63
CA GLU A 115 16.92 23.48 -4.84
C GLU A 115 15.43 23.45 -5.22
N ARG A 116 15.14 23.47 -6.53
CA ARG A 116 13.77 23.38 -7.05
C ARG A 116 13.10 22.08 -6.60
N PHE A 117 13.76 20.94 -6.79
CA PHE A 117 13.22 19.65 -6.42
C PHE A 117 12.85 19.59 -4.93
N LEU A 118 13.79 19.94 -4.04
CA LEU A 118 13.56 19.93 -2.59
C LEU A 118 12.46 20.90 -2.16
N GLN A 119 12.40 22.11 -2.76
CA GLN A 119 11.36 23.09 -2.45
C GLN A 119 9.95 22.60 -2.82
N GLN A 120 9.81 21.89 -3.94
CA GLN A 120 8.48 21.42 -4.38
C GLN A 120 7.89 20.36 -3.42
N LEU A 121 8.71 19.55 -2.76
CA LEU A 121 8.24 18.50 -1.85
C LEU A 121 7.32 19.04 -0.75
N SER A 122 7.60 20.22 -0.18
CA SER A 122 6.74 20.84 0.85
C SER A 122 5.33 21.18 0.37
N TRP A 123 5.14 21.28 -0.95
CA TRP A 123 3.89 21.67 -1.58
C TRP A 123 3.09 20.49 -2.12
N VAL A 124 3.62 19.27 -2.14
CA VAL A 124 2.91 18.09 -2.68
C VAL A 124 1.62 17.81 -1.89
N ARG A 125 0.54 17.48 -2.59
CA ARG A 125 -0.79 17.20 -2.02
C ARG A 125 -1.41 15.89 -2.51
N SER A 126 -1.03 15.43 -3.69
CA SER A 126 -1.54 14.21 -4.27
C SER A 126 -0.51 13.57 -5.18
N TYR A 127 -0.78 12.34 -5.56
CA TYR A 127 0.04 11.60 -6.51
C TYR A 127 -0.83 10.76 -7.44
N VAL A 128 -0.23 10.30 -8.53
CA VAL A 128 -0.81 9.26 -9.37
C VAL A 128 0.32 8.41 -9.95
N THR A 129 0.09 7.10 -10.03
CA THR A 129 0.93 6.20 -10.79
C THR A 129 0.27 5.91 -12.14
N ARG A 130 0.96 6.18 -13.24
CA ARG A 130 0.43 5.97 -14.61
C ARG A 130 1.57 5.63 -15.55
N ASP A 131 1.35 4.65 -16.42
CA ASP A 131 2.35 4.19 -17.41
C ASP A 131 3.71 3.84 -16.79
N GLY A 132 3.69 3.29 -15.57
CA GLY A 132 4.89 2.94 -14.80
C GLY A 132 5.62 4.16 -14.20
N HIS A 133 5.12 5.38 -14.38
CA HIS A 133 5.68 6.60 -13.80
C HIS A 133 4.89 7.01 -12.55
N LEU A 134 5.56 7.71 -11.64
CA LEU A 134 4.95 8.38 -10.50
C LEU A 134 4.89 9.88 -10.80
N TYR A 135 3.73 10.48 -10.58
CA TYR A 135 3.52 11.91 -10.68
C TYR A 135 3.12 12.46 -9.32
N LEU A 136 3.83 13.47 -8.83
CA LEU A 136 3.48 14.20 -7.61
C LEU A 136 2.95 15.57 -8.00
N ALA A 137 1.74 15.91 -7.55
CA ALA A 137 1.12 17.20 -7.82
C ALA A 137 1.18 18.10 -6.59
N THR A 138 1.58 19.36 -6.81
CA THR A 138 1.66 20.37 -5.75
C THR A 138 0.35 21.13 -5.57
N ALA A 139 0.20 21.80 -4.43
CA ALA A 139 -0.96 22.62 -4.12
C ALA A 139 -1.20 23.69 -5.20
N ALA A 140 -2.48 23.96 -5.49
CA ALA A 140 -2.91 24.85 -6.57
C ALA A 140 -2.34 24.47 -7.96
N ASP A 141 -1.98 23.20 -8.15
CA ASP A 141 -1.43 22.65 -9.39
C ASP A 141 -0.21 23.43 -9.90
N ALA A 142 0.57 24.02 -8.98
CA ALA A 142 1.66 24.92 -9.33
C ALA A 142 2.81 24.21 -10.06
N SER A 143 2.99 22.91 -9.81
CA SER A 143 3.94 22.05 -10.49
C SER A 143 3.57 20.58 -10.41
N ILE A 144 4.04 19.82 -11.41
CA ILE A 144 4.03 18.36 -11.44
C ILE A 144 5.48 17.88 -11.42
N LEU A 145 5.79 16.98 -10.49
CA LEU A 145 7.07 16.25 -10.49
C LEU A 145 6.81 14.89 -11.11
N GLU A 146 7.51 14.60 -12.20
CA GLU A 146 7.47 13.32 -12.87
C GLU A 146 8.66 12.47 -12.43
N PHE A 147 8.40 11.21 -12.12
CA PHE A 147 9.39 10.22 -11.78
C PHE A 147 9.20 8.96 -12.60
N ARG A 148 10.31 8.31 -12.90
CA ARG A 148 10.36 6.96 -13.46
C ARG A 148 10.82 5.99 -12.36
N PRO A 149 10.58 4.68 -12.51
CA PRO A 149 11.07 3.69 -11.57
C PRO A 149 12.60 3.79 -11.42
N LEU A 150 13.09 3.69 -10.18
CA LEU A 150 14.52 3.75 -9.92
C LEU A 150 15.23 2.58 -10.62
N THR A 151 16.38 2.86 -11.22
CA THR A 151 17.24 1.82 -11.78
C THR A 151 18.60 1.82 -11.10
N GLY A 152 19.10 0.64 -10.76
CA GLY A 152 20.47 0.47 -10.25
C GLY A 152 20.52 0.19 -8.76
N GLU A 153 21.53 0.73 -8.09
CA GLU A 153 21.86 0.47 -6.70
C GLU A 153 20.70 0.79 -5.74
N GLY A 154 20.48 -0.10 -4.77
CA GLY A 154 19.42 0.00 -3.76
C GLY A 154 18.06 -0.56 -4.21
N VAL A 155 17.92 -1.03 -5.45
CA VAL A 155 16.73 -1.76 -5.91
C VAL A 155 16.95 -3.25 -5.68
N SER A 156 16.14 -3.85 -4.82
CA SER A 156 16.24 -5.27 -4.46
C SER A 156 15.39 -6.18 -5.35
N ALA A 157 14.30 -5.68 -5.92
CA ALA A 157 13.47 -6.41 -6.88
C ALA A 157 12.78 -5.49 -7.88
N ARG A 158 12.34 -6.06 -9.00
CA ARG A 158 11.46 -5.40 -9.98
C ARG A 158 10.28 -6.28 -10.33
N ILE A 159 9.11 -5.67 -10.48
CA ILE A 159 7.92 -6.36 -10.97
C ILE A 159 7.07 -5.46 -11.86
N ALA A 160 6.93 -5.84 -13.14
CA ALA A 160 6.14 -5.11 -14.14
C ALA A 160 6.46 -3.59 -14.19
N GLY A 161 7.75 -3.26 -14.14
CA GLY A 161 8.23 -1.88 -14.16
C GLY A 161 8.29 -1.20 -12.79
N LEU A 162 7.66 -1.73 -11.73
CA LEU A 162 7.84 -1.22 -10.37
C LEU A 162 9.23 -1.61 -9.84
N SER A 163 9.92 -0.67 -9.21
CA SER A 163 11.20 -0.90 -8.53
C SER A 163 11.00 -0.93 -7.03
N ILE A 164 11.32 -2.06 -6.41
CA ILE A 164 11.25 -2.29 -4.97
C ILE A 164 12.64 -2.02 -4.39
N ALA A 165 12.69 -1.17 -3.37
CA ALA A 165 13.90 -0.68 -2.72
C ALA A 165 13.79 -0.90 -1.21
N SER A 166 14.03 -2.13 -0.77
CA SER A 166 14.05 -2.53 0.64
C SER A 166 14.99 -3.72 0.82
N ASP A 167 15.70 -3.76 1.95
CA ASP A 167 16.54 -4.88 2.39
C ASP A 167 15.77 -5.89 3.26
N ASN A 168 14.53 -5.57 3.63
CA ASN A 168 13.66 -6.46 4.38
C ASN A 168 12.97 -7.47 3.44
N VAL A 169 13.35 -8.75 3.56
CA VAL A 169 12.81 -9.81 2.70
C VAL A 169 11.30 -9.99 2.81
N ASP A 170 10.70 -9.75 3.99
CA ASP A 170 9.25 -9.88 4.17
C ASP A 170 8.53 -8.75 3.42
N THR A 171 9.05 -7.53 3.49
CA THR A 171 8.55 -6.38 2.73
C THR A 171 8.68 -6.62 1.22
N VAL A 172 9.84 -7.11 0.76
CA VAL A 172 10.05 -7.43 -0.66
C VAL A 172 9.07 -8.50 -1.12
N ARG A 173 8.88 -9.58 -0.35
CA ARG A 173 7.94 -10.67 -0.67
C ARG A 173 6.51 -10.18 -0.74
N ALA A 174 6.04 -9.46 0.28
CA ALA A 174 4.69 -8.93 0.34
C ALA A 174 4.40 -7.99 -0.84
N THR A 175 5.32 -7.07 -1.14
CA THR A 175 5.18 -6.09 -2.22
C THR A 175 5.18 -6.76 -3.59
N VAL A 176 6.11 -7.70 -3.84
CA VAL A 176 6.15 -8.48 -5.08
C VAL A 176 4.87 -9.29 -5.26
N LEU A 177 4.44 -10.01 -4.23
CA LEU A 177 3.24 -10.85 -4.30
C LEU A 177 1.98 -10.02 -4.54
N ALA A 178 1.79 -8.93 -3.80
CA ALA A 178 0.67 -8.01 -3.98
C ALA A 178 0.61 -7.46 -5.41
N GLN A 179 1.76 -7.06 -5.98
CA GLN A 179 1.81 -6.58 -7.35
C GLN A 179 1.53 -7.69 -8.37
N ALA A 180 2.04 -8.91 -8.17
CA ALA A 180 1.75 -10.06 -9.01
C ALA A 180 0.25 -10.40 -9.01
N MET A 181 -0.38 -10.40 -7.84
CA MET A 181 -1.81 -10.61 -7.67
C MET A 181 -2.63 -9.50 -8.33
N ASN A 182 -2.20 -8.24 -8.23
CA ASN A 182 -2.85 -7.13 -8.91
C ASN A 182 -2.76 -7.23 -10.44
N ILE A 183 -1.63 -7.68 -10.99
CA ILE A 183 -1.48 -7.97 -12.42
C ILE A 183 -2.46 -9.08 -12.82
N PHE A 184 -2.45 -10.20 -12.11
CA PHE A 184 -3.33 -11.33 -12.37
C PHE A 184 -4.81 -10.92 -12.33
N ALA A 185 -5.23 -10.18 -11.31
CA ALA A 185 -6.60 -9.70 -11.17
C ALA A 185 -7.04 -8.84 -12.36
N ARG A 186 -6.18 -7.91 -12.82
CA ARG A 186 -6.48 -7.09 -14.01
C ARG A 186 -6.59 -7.94 -15.27
N GLU A 187 -5.68 -8.89 -15.47
CA GLU A 187 -5.71 -9.80 -16.62
C GLU A 187 -6.96 -10.69 -16.65
N GLN A 188 -7.46 -11.08 -15.47
CA GLN A 188 -8.66 -11.91 -15.32
C GLN A 188 -9.97 -11.10 -15.19
N GLY A 189 -9.91 -9.77 -15.15
CA GLY A 189 -11.09 -8.91 -14.92
C GLY A 189 -11.73 -9.12 -13.54
N ILE A 190 -10.93 -9.43 -12.52
CA ILE A 190 -11.40 -9.68 -11.15
C ILE A 190 -11.48 -8.35 -10.39
N ASP A 191 -12.69 -8.00 -9.99
CA ASP A 191 -12.98 -6.85 -9.13
C ASP A 191 -14.12 -7.14 -8.13
N ALA A 192 -14.25 -6.31 -7.10
CA ALA A 192 -15.41 -6.30 -6.22
C ALA A 192 -16.47 -5.35 -6.77
N SER A 193 -17.71 -5.81 -6.86
CA SER A 193 -18.84 -4.97 -7.26
C SER A 193 -19.33 -4.12 -6.08
N ASP A 194 -19.91 -2.96 -6.39
CA ASP A 194 -20.50 -2.07 -5.38
C ASP A 194 -21.49 -2.81 -4.46
N ALA A 195 -22.32 -3.70 -5.04
CA ALA A 195 -23.28 -4.50 -4.29
C ALA A 195 -22.63 -5.47 -3.30
N GLU A 196 -21.49 -6.08 -3.65
CA GLU A 196 -20.75 -6.94 -2.72
C GLU A 196 -20.11 -6.13 -1.60
N VAL A 197 -19.58 -4.94 -1.93
CA VAL A 197 -19.00 -4.03 -0.94
C VAL A 197 -20.05 -3.55 0.04
N GLU A 198 -21.21 -3.10 -0.45
CA GLU A 198 -22.34 -2.69 0.38
C GLU A 198 -22.81 -3.83 1.29
N ALA A 199 -22.96 -5.05 0.76
CA ALA A 199 -23.35 -6.21 1.55
C ALA A 199 -22.35 -6.54 2.67
N LEU A 200 -21.05 -6.44 2.41
CA LEU A 200 -20.02 -6.62 3.44
C LEU A 200 -20.06 -5.50 4.48
N LEU A 201 -20.22 -4.24 4.05
CA LEU A 201 -20.31 -3.11 4.97
C LEU A 201 -21.51 -3.24 5.92
N GLU A 202 -22.65 -3.74 5.44
CA GLU A 202 -23.81 -4.05 6.27
C GLU A 202 -23.53 -5.17 7.28
N ILE A 203 -22.81 -6.24 6.88
CA ILE A 203 -22.37 -7.30 7.80
C ILE A 203 -21.51 -6.71 8.92
N MET A 204 -20.46 -5.98 8.54
CA MET A 204 -19.53 -5.38 9.49
C MET A 204 -20.24 -4.41 10.44
N GLU A 205 -21.20 -3.62 9.94
CA GLU A 205 -21.97 -2.71 10.78
C GLU A 205 -22.86 -3.44 11.77
N ARG A 206 -23.54 -4.52 11.35
CA ARG A 206 -24.35 -5.35 12.26
C ARG A 206 -23.50 -5.96 13.37
N GLU A 207 -22.33 -6.51 13.02
CA GLU A 207 -21.40 -7.09 14.00
C GLU A 207 -20.88 -6.05 14.97
N GLN A 208 -20.50 -4.87 14.48
CA GLN A 208 -20.04 -3.78 15.33
C GLN A 208 -21.14 -3.29 16.28
N ARG A 209 -22.38 -3.15 15.80
CA ARG A 209 -23.55 -2.83 16.64
C ARG A 209 -23.80 -3.89 17.72
N ALA A 210 -23.69 -5.16 17.36
CA ALA A 210 -23.88 -6.26 18.31
C ALA A 210 -22.76 -6.31 19.37
N ALA A 211 -21.52 -6.02 18.98
CA ALA A 211 -20.37 -6.02 19.88
C ALA A 211 -20.32 -4.82 20.82
N LEU A 212 -20.73 -3.64 20.35
CA LEU A 212 -20.66 -2.39 21.12
C LEU A 212 -21.94 -2.07 21.89
N GLY A 213 -23.10 -2.58 21.46
CA GLY A 213 -24.38 -2.28 22.12
C GLY A 213 -24.64 -0.78 22.23
N ASP A 214 -24.87 -0.28 23.45
CA ASP A 214 -25.14 1.14 23.73
C ASP A 214 -23.93 2.06 23.46
N ASP A 215 -22.70 1.50 23.38
CA ASP A 215 -21.49 2.26 23.06
C ASP A 215 -21.27 2.43 21.54
N TYR A 216 -22.13 1.83 20.71
CA TYR A 216 -22.08 2.00 19.26
C TYR A 216 -22.45 3.43 18.85
N THR A 217 -21.67 4.04 17.96
CA THR A 217 -22.05 5.28 17.28
C THR A 217 -22.08 5.07 15.76
N ASP A 218 -23.05 5.70 15.11
CA ASP A 218 -23.23 5.63 13.65
C ASP A 218 -22.42 6.72 12.91
N GLY A 219 -21.57 7.46 13.63
CA GLY A 219 -20.80 8.58 13.12
C GLY A 219 -21.65 9.82 12.83
N SER A 220 -22.91 9.89 13.29
CA SER A 220 -23.75 11.10 13.17
C SER A 220 -23.12 12.33 13.83
N GLU A 221 -22.26 12.12 14.82
CA GLU A 221 -21.48 13.13 15.54
C GLU A 221 -20.32 13.72 14.72
N LEU A 222 -19.88 13.04 13.66
CA LEU A 222 -18.77 13.48 12.81
C LEU A 222 -19.20 14.60 11.86
N SER A 223 -18.27 15.48 11.46
CA SER A 223 -18.52 16.46 10.41
C SER A 223 -18.80 15.77 9.06
N PRO A 224 -19.47 16.45 8.10
CA PRO A 224 -19.71 15.88 6.77
C PRO A 224 -18.43 15.40 6.07
N ARG A 225 -17.31 16.09 6.28
CA ARG A 225 -16.01 15.70 5.72
C ARG A 225 -15.48 14.42 6.36
N GLU A 226 -15.47 14.35 7.68
CA GLU A 226 -14.99 13.17 8.42
C GLU A 226 -15.84 11.93 8.10
N ARG A 227 -17.17 12.09 7.98
CA ARG A 227 -18.05 11.00 7.53
C ARG A 227 -17.69 10.49 6.14
N GLY A 228 -17.41 11.40 5.20
CA GLY A 228 -16.98 11.03 3.85
C GLY A 228 -15.64 10.30 3.84
N GLU A 229 -14.68 10.77 4.64
CA GLU A 229 -13.36 10.12 4.79
C GLU A 229 -13.49 8.72 5.43
N LEU A 230 -14.31 8.57 6.48
CA LEU A 230 -14.60 7.28 7.11
C LEU A 230 -15.30 6.31 6.16
N ALA A 231 -16.30 6.79 5.41
CA ALA A 231 -17.01 5.96 4.42
C ALA A 231 -16.08 5.48 3.31
N ALA A 232 -15.21 6.35 2.78
CA ALA A 232 -14.23 5.97 1.76
C ALA A 232 -13.22 4.94 2.29
N MET A 233 -12.77 5.08 3.54
CA MET A 233 -11.88 4.10 4.19
C MET A 233 -12.56 2.74 4.34
N ARG A 234 -13.79 2.72 4.87
CA ARG A 234 -14.58 1.49 5.04
C ARG A 234 -14.82 0.81 3.69
N TYR A 235 -15.20 1.58 2.67
CA TYR A 235 -15.39 1.09 1.31
C TYR A 235 -14.12 0.46 0.75
N GLY A 236 -12.98 1.16 0.84
CA GLY A 236 -11.70 0.66 0.35
C GLY A 236 -11.26 -0.64 1.02
N MET A 237 -11.43 -0.74 2.34
CA MET A 237 -11.15 -1.96 3.09
C MET A 237 -12.04 -3.13 2.65
N ALA A 238 -13.35 -2.92 2.57
CA ALA A 238 -14.29 -3.96 2.15
C ALA A 238 -14.03 -4.42 0.70
N ASN A 239 -13.78 -3.48 -0.22
CA ASN A 239 -13.38 -3.79 -1.60
C ASN A 239 -12.10 -4.64 -1.63
N ALA A 240 -11.07 -4.27 -0.87
CA ALA A 240 -9.81 -5.00 -0.81
C ALA A 240 -10.00 -6.44 -0.29
N LEU A 241 -10.80 -6.64 0.75
CA LEU A 241 -11.09 -7.98 1.30
C LEU A 241 -11.81 -8.88 0.28
N ILE A 242 -12.86 -8.37 -0.36
CA ILE A 242 -13.62 -9.09 -1.38
C ILE A 242 -12.72 -9.44 -2.56
N ARG A 243 -11.98 -8.46 -3.06
CA ARG A 243 -11.10 -8.63 -4.20
C ARG A 243 -9.98 -9.63 -3.91
N ASN A 244 -9.38 -9.58 -2.71
CA ASN A 244 -8.36 -10.53 -2.29
C ASN A 244 -8.89 -11.98 -2.26
N TRP A 245 -10.06 -12.20 -1.65
CA TRP A 245 -10.68 -13.53 -1.62
C TRP A 245 -10.97 -14.06 -3.04
N LYS A 246 -11.51 -13.22 -3.94
CA LYS A 246 -11.75 -13.61 -5.34
C LYS A 246 -10.46 -13.94 -6.09
N ILE A 247 -9.40 -13.17 -5.87
CA ILE A 247 -8.08 -13.43 -6.47
C ILE A 247 -7.57 -14.79 -6.00
N ASN A 248 -7.62 -15.06 -4.71
CA ASN A 248 -7.17 -16.33 -4.14
C ASN A 248 -7.97 -17.52 -4.68
N ALA A 249 -9.30 -17.38 -4.78
CA ALA A 249 -10.15 -18.39 -5.41
C ALA A 249 -9.74 -18.67 -6.85
N ALA A 250 -9.50 -17.61 -7.64
CA ALA A 250 -9.10 -17.74 -9.05
C ALA A 250 -7.67 -18.30 -9.21
N LEU A 251 -6.74 -17.94 -8.32
CA LEU A 251 -5.38 -18.49 -8.31
C LEU A 251 -5.40 -19.98 -7.98
N HIS A 252 -6.17 -20.39 -6.98
CA HIS A 252 -6.33 -21.81 -6.66
C HIS A 252 -6.99 -22.58 -7.80
N ALA A 253 -8.04 -22.02 -8.42
CA ALA A 253 -8.67 -22.64 -9.57
C ALA A 253 -7.70 -22.80 -10.77
N LYS A 254 -6.77 -21.86 -10.97
CA LYS A 254 -5.79 -21.91 -12.08
C LYS A 254 -4.60 -22.84 -11.80
N TYR A 255 -4.01 -22.78 -10.61
CA TYR A 255 -2.74 -23.45 -10.30
C TYR A 255 -2.87 -24.59 -9.29
N GLY A 256 -3.95 -24.64 -8.51
CA GLY A 256 -4.16 -25.61 -7.43
C GLY A 256 -3.19 -25.44 -6.26
N GLY A 257 -2.91 -26.56 -5.60
CA GLY A 257 -1.93 -26.67 -4.52
C GLY A 257 -2.49 -26.44 -3.12
N ARG A 258 -1.59 -26.44 -2.14
CA ARG A 258 -1.90 -26.41 -0.70
C ARG A 258 -2.62 -25.11 -0.33
N LEU A 259 -3.66 -25.26 0.49
CA LEU A 259 -4.40 -24.17 1.10
C LEU A 259 -3.99 -24.01 2.56
N ILE A 260 -3.83 -22.76 2.98
CA ILE A 260 -3.71 -22.37 4.38
C ILE A 260 -4.86 -21.43 4.72
N TYR A 261 -5.19 -21.27 6.00
CA TYR A 261 -6.12 -20.24 6.45
C TYR A 261 -5.36 -19.15 7.21
N GLN A 262 -5.53 -17.90 6.78
CA GLN A 262 -4.99 -16.73 7.48
C GLN A 262 -6.13 -15.78 7.89
N GLN A 263 -5.78 -14.61 8.42
CA GLN A 263 -6.70 -13.68 9.08
C GLN A 263 -7.96 -13.34 8.26
N PHE A 264 -7.86 -13.30 6.92
CA PHE A 264 -8.96 -12.86 6.04
C PHE A 264 -9.50 -13.95 5.11
N GLY A 265 -9.11 -15.21 5.32
CA GLY A 265 -9.62 -16.34 4.56
C GLY A 265 -8.55 -17.30 4.05
N PRO A 266 -8.94 -18.19 3.12
CA PRO A 266 -8.03 -19.17 2.56
C PRO A 266 -7.04 -18.54 1.57
N GLU A 267 -5.82 -19.09 1.58
CA GLU A 267 -4.71 -18.66 0.74
C GLU A 267 -4.04 -19.85 0.05
N PRO A 268 -3.90 -19.83 -1.29
CA PRO A 268 -3.27 -20.91 -2.04
C PRO A 268 -1.75 -20.68 -2.17
N VAL A 269 -1.00 -21.11 -1.16
CA VAL A 269 0.45 -20.84 -1.04
C VAL A 269 1.24 -21.30 -2.28
N ASP A 270 0.92 -22.48 -2.80
CA ASP A 270 1.61 -23.02 -3.98
C ASP A 270 1.19 -22.28 -5.27
N ALA A 271 -0.05 -21.78 -5.34
CA ALA A 271 -0.50 -20.94 -6.45
C ALA A 271 0.21 -19.58 -6.46
N TYR A 272 0.55 -19.02 -5.30
CA TYR A 272 1.40 -17.83 -5.22
C TYR A 272 2.78 -18.11 -5.84
N VAL A 273 3.40 -19.24 -5.51
CA VAL A 273 4.69 -19.64 -6.13
C VAL A 273 4.53 -19.77 -7.64
N ALA A 274 3.50 -20.47 -8.12
CA ALA A 274 3.26 -20.63 -9.55
C ALA A 274 3.06 -19.30 -10.28
N LEU A 275 2.30 -18.37 -9.68
CA LEU A 275 2.11 -17.01 -10.19
C LEU A 275 3.44 -16.26 -10.28
N LEU A 276 4.25 -16.28 -9.22
CA LEU A 276 5.54 -15.59 -9.18
C LEU A 276 6.51 -16.16 -10.22
N ARG A 277 6.58 -17.49 -10.35
CA ARG A 277 7.37 -18.15 -11.41
C ARG A 277 6.88 -17.78 -12.81
N GLU A 278 5.57 -17.65 -13.01
CA GLU A 278 5.01 -17.17 -14.28
C GLU A 278 5.47 -15.73 -14.59
N GLN A 279 5.52 -14.84 -13.58
CA GLN A 279 6.04 -13.48 -13.76
C GLN A 279 7.55 -13.46 -14.03
N GLU A 280 8.34 -14.33 -13.41
CA GLU A 280 9.78 -14.49 -13.72
C GLU A 280 9.97 -14.98 -15.16
N ASN A 281 9.21 -15.98 -15.59
CA ASN A 281 9.29 -16.53 -16.95
C ASN A 281 8.89 -15.51 -18.02
N LYS A 282 7.99 -14.57 -17.70
CA LYS A 282 7.65 -13.41 -18.54
C LYS A 282 8.71 -12.31 -18.52
N GLY A 283 9.74 -12.43 -17.68
CA GLY A 283 10.74 -11.38 -17.43
C GLY A 283 10.19 -10.18 -16.66
N ALA A 284 8.95 -10.27 -16.18
CA ALA A 284 8.27 -9.20 -15.46
C ALA A 284 8.77 -9.10 -14.02
N LEU A 285 9.08 -10.22 -13.37
CA LEU A 285 9.68 -10.31 -12.04
C LEU A 285 11.19 -10.55 -12.14
N GLN A 286 11.98 -9.76 -11.42
CA GLN A 286 13.41 -9.93 -11.25
C GLN A 286 13.78 -9.66 -9.79
N LEU A 287 14.41 -10.63 -9.11
CA LEU A 287 15.05 -10.42 -7.82
C LEU A 287 16.50 -10.00 -8.09
N LEU A 288 16.84 -8.76 -7.74
CA LEU A 288 18.12 -8.13 -8.09
C LEU A 288 19.15 -8.26 -6.95
N ASP A 289 18.68 -8.33 -5.70
CA ASP A 289 19.54 -8.61 -4.56
C ASP A 289 19.66 -10.14 -4.36
N GLU A 290 20.84 -10.68 -4.70
CA GLU A 290 21.15 -12.10 -4.57
C GLU A 290 21.00 -12.62 -3.12
N GLY A 291 21.25 -11.76 -2.12
CA GLY A 291 21.12 -12.11 -0.71
C GLY A 291 19.68 -12.38 -0.29
N LEU A 292 18.71 -11.82 -1.01
CA LEU A 292 17.28 -11.98 -0.71
C LEU A 292 16.63 -13.14 -1.45
N VAL A 293 17.26 -13.71 -2.48
CA VAL A 293 16.63 -14.74 -3.33
C VAL A 293 16.23 -15.98 -2.53
N ALA A 294 17.15 -16.59 -1.78
CA ALA A 294 16.81 -17.81 -1.02
C ALA A 294 15.80 -17.53 0.13
N PRO A 295 15.96 -16.48 0.95
CA PRO A 295 14.96 -16.13 1.98
C PRO A 295 13.59 -15.73 1.41
N PHE A 296 13.54 -15.18 0.19
CA PHE A 296 12.28 -14.84 -0.47
C PHE A 296 11.45 -16.09 -0.71
N TRP A 297 12.05 -17.14 -1.27
CA TRP A 297 11.36 -18.38 -1.64
C TRP A 297 11.13 -19.34 -0.46
N SER A 298 11.99 -19.34 0.56
CA SER A 298 11.89 -20.27 1.69
C SER A 298 10.56 -20.16 2.45
N TYR A 299 9.96 -18.96 2.48
CA TYR A 299 8.67 -18.72 3.11
C TYR A 299 7.56 -19.65 2.59
N PHE A 300 7.51 -19.88 1.27
CA PHE A 300 6.47 -20.70 0.65
C PHE A 300 6.73 -22.20 0.80
N ALA A 301 8.00 -22.58 0.99
CA ALA A 301 8.43 -23.98 1.06
C ALA A 301 8.33 -24.57 2.48
N ASP A 302 8.39 -23.73 3.51
CA ASP A 302 8.42 -24.19 4.90
C ASP A 302 7.01 -24.57 5.40
N GLU A 303 6.75 -25.88 5.39
CA GLU A 303 5.47 -26.47 5.80
C GLU A 303 5.16 -26.27 7.29
N ASN A 304 6.16 -25.92 8.12
CA ASN A 304 5.95 -25.68 9.55
C ASN A 304 5.51 -24.24 9.85
N ARG A 305 5.52 -23.33 8.86
CA ARG A 305 5.14 -21.92 9.06
C ARG A 305 3.64 -21.69 9.05
N HIS A 306 2.90 -22.57 8.39
CA HIS A 306 1.47 -22.40 8.17
C HIS A 306 0.73 -23.68 8.50
N ASP A 307 -0.45 -23.54 9.09
CA ASP A 307 -1.35 -24.68 9.25
C ASP A 307 -2.01 -24.97 7.90
N VAL A 308 -1.59 -26.07 7.27
CA VAL A 308 -2.04 -26.48 5.94
C VAL A 308 -3.33 -27.29 6.07
N MET A 309 -4.35 -26.91 5.31
CA MET A 309 -5.61 -27.66 5.25
C MET A 309 -5.35 -29.09 4.77
N PRO A 310 -5.90 -30.11 5.45
CA PRO A 310 -5.69 -31.51 5.05
C PRO A 310 -6.17 -31.76 3.61
N PRO A 311 -5.35 -32.40 2.75
CA PRO A 311 -5.75 -32.73 1.39
C PRO A 311 -6.99 -33.62 1.35
N GLY A 312 -7.96 -33.25 0.53
CA GLY A 312 -9.27 -33.89 0.46
C GLY A 312 -10.13 -33.69 1.72
N GLY A 313 -9.80 -32.73 2.58
CA GLY A 313 -10.61 -32.34 3.73
C GLY A 313 -11.88 -31.60 3.33
N GLU A 314 -12.82 -31.47 4.26
CA GLU A 314 -14.02 -30.65 4.04
C GLU A 314 -13.68 -29.17 3.91
N ASP A 315 -12.80 -28.68 4.78
CA ASP A 315 -12.33 -27.29 4.77
C ASP A 315 -11.65 -26.93 3.45
N GLU A 316 -10.77 -27.79 2.94
CA GLU A 316 -10.11 -27.58 1.64
C GLU A 316 -11.12 -27.54 0.48
N ARG A 317 -12.10 -28.47 0.46
CA ARG A 317 -13.14 -28.51 -0.58
C ARG A 317 -14.04 -27.28 -0.57
N ASN A 318 -14.30 -26.73 0.60
CA ASN A 318 -15.23 -25.62 0.79
C ASN A 318 -14.55 -24.25 0.88
N ALA A 319 -13.22 -24.19 0.88
CA ALA A 319 -12.42 -22.98 1.12
C ALA A 319 -12.88 -21.76 0.30
N PHE A 320 -13.21 -21.95 -0.98
CA PHE A 320 -13.67 -20.87 -1.86
C PHE A 320 -15.14 -21.03 -2.30
N SER A 321 -15.94 -21.81 -1.58
CA SER A 321 -17.37 -21.98 -1.89
C SER A 321 -18.20 -20.74 -1.54
N SER A 322 -17.85 -20.10 -0.42
CA SER A 322 -18.44 -18.86 0.07
C SER A 322 -17.35 -18.05 0.79
N PRO A 323 -17.39 -16.71 0.74
CA PRO A 323 -16.45 -15.90 1.49
C PRO A 323 -16.66 -16.02 3.01
N PRO A 324 -15.60 -15.92 3.82
CA PRO A 324 -15.68 -16.12 5.28
C PRO A 324 -16.70 -15.24 6.01
N TRP A 325 -16.86 -13.98 5.59
CA TRP A 325 -17.81 -13.04 6.19
C TRP A 325 -19.28 -13.39 5.94
N GLN A 326 -19.59 -14.25 4.96
CA GLN A 326 -20.96 -14.75 4.78
C GLN A 326 -21.29 -15.92 5.70
N ALA A 327 -20.29 -16.72 6.11
CA ALA A 327 -20.49 -17.83 7.03
C ALA A 327 -20.75 -17.36 8.48
N GLN A 328 -20.26 -16.17 8.84
CA GLN A 328 -20.45 -15.56 10.16
C GLN A 328 -21.79 -14.83 10.32
N ALA A 329 -22.49 -14.57 9.21
CA ALA A 329 -23.74 -13.81 9.18
C ALA A 329 -25.02 -14.67 9.37
N GLN A 330 -24.87 -15.97 9.64
CA GLN A 330 -25.95 -16.94 9.92
C GLN A 330 -25.97 -17.31 11.40
#